data_AF-A0A180FQA7-F1
#
_entry.id   AF-A0A180FQA7-F1
#
_cell.length_a   1.000
_cell.length_b   1.000
_cell.length_c   1.000
_cell.angle_alpha   90.00
_cell.angle_beta   90.00
_cell.angle_gamma   90.00
#
_symmetry.space_group_name_H-M   'P 1'
#
loop_
_entity.id
_entity.type
_entity.pdbx_description
1 polymer ?
#
loop_
_entity_poly.entity_id
_entity_poly.type
_entity_poly.pdbx_seq_one_letter_code
_entity_poly.pdbx_strand_id
1 'polypeptide(L)'
;MKGYTELTAVFTTNKYLITVDAAERGQAFGGGYHDYGSPAELEAEAPYGYHFLKWVNAAGDSLSADNPYKFVVKGYTELTAVFTTNKYLITVDAAERGQAFGGGYHDYGSLVELKAEAPYGYHFLKWVNAAGDSLSADNSYKFAVKGDTELTAVFTTNKYLITVDATEGGQAFGGGYHDYGSPAELEAEAPYGYHFLKWVNAAGDSLSADNSYKFAVKGDTELTAVFTTNKYLITVDATEGGQAFGGGYYDYGSLVELKAVADSGYRFAKWTTGAKFTTHVSDELVYYFRLQSPDASYRANFVKDSGGTGNEFLPTDGEGGVYHADDVLHLVNLEGFVISVGTTDGRQVLQFKANSAEYPAALPVGIYILNAVRQLKPSATETRTIKFVVREN
;
A
#
# COMPACT_ATOMS: atom_id res chain seq x y z
N MET A 1 -137.76 5.00 5.16
CA MET A 1 -136.59 4.51 4.38
C MET A 1 -135.45 4.30 5.36
N LYS A 2 -135.00 3.06 5.57
CA LYS A 2 -133.79 2.77 6.34
C LYS A 2 -132.61 2.98 5.39
N GLY A 3 -131.77 3.98 5.68
CA GLY A 3 -130.52 4.19 4.94
C GLY A 3 -129.53 3.08 5.30
N TYR A 4 -128.98 2.41 4.29
CA TYR A 4 -127.84 1.52 4.48
C TYR A 4 -126.59 2.38 4.63
N THR A 5 -125.84 2.17 5.70
CA THR A 5 -124.52 2.77 5.89
C THR A 5 -123.48 1.81 5.30
N GLU A 6 -122.80 2.23 4.24
CA GLU A 6 -121.61 1.52 3.77
C GLU A 6 -120.43 1.85 4.68
N LEU A 7 -119.79 0.81 5.22
CA LEU A 7 -118.54 0.91 5.95
C LEU A 7 -117.41 0.51 4.99
N THR A 8 -116.59 1.47 4.59
CA THR A 8 -115.37 1.21 3.81
C THR A 8 -114.20 1.06 4.76
N ALA A 9 -113.54 -0.10 4.75
CA ALA A 9 -112.28 -0.28 5.45
C ALA A 9 -111.15 0.42 4.68
N VAL A 10 -110.45 1.34 5.34
CA VAL A 10 -109.24 1.98 4.80
C VAL A 10 -108.03 1.24 5.36
N PHE A 11 -107.23 0.63 4.49
CA PHE A 11 -105.98 -0.01 4.86
C PHE A 11 -104.81 0.90 4.49
N THR A 12 -103.84 1.01 5.39
CA THR A 12 -102.58 1.73 5.16
C THR A 12 -101.44 0.73 5.15
N THR A 13 -100.46 0.91 4.26
CA THR A 13 -99.27 0.08 4.23
C THR A 13 -98.48 0.21 5.54
N ASN A 14 -98.07 -0.92 6.12
CA ASN A 14 -97.21 -0.92 7.29
C ASN A 14 -95.86 -0.29 6.95
N LYS A 15 -95.33 0.53 7.86
CA LYS A 15 -93.97 1.08 7.74
C LYS A 15 -93.03 0.35 8.69
N TYR A 16 -91.82 0.09 8.22
CA TYR A 16 -90.75 -0.50 9.02
C TYR A 16 -89.55 0.45 9.09
N LEU A 17 -88.91 0.50 10.25
CA LEU A 17 -87.69 1.26 10.47
C LEU A 17 -86.48 0.46 9.97
N ILE A 18 -85.65 1.12 9.16
CA ILE A 18 -84.29 0.68 8.84
C ILE A 18 -83.33 1.58 9.61
N THR A 19 -82.54 0.99 10.50
CA THR A 19 -81.42 1.68 11.16
C THR A 19 -80.13 1.34 10.42
N VAL A 20 -79.34 2.37 10.13
CA VAL A 20 -78.06 2.24 9.46
C VAL A 20 -76.98 2.90 10.30
N ASP A 21 -75.88 2.21 10.48
CA ASP A 21 -74.67 2.71 11.15
C ASP A 21 -73.44 2.41 10.30
N ALA A 22 -72.31 3.04 10.64
CA ALA A 22 -71.03 2.84 9.97
C ALA A 22 -69.92 2.58 10.99
N ALA A 23 -69.15 1.52 10.77
CA ALA A 23 -67.95 1.25 11.55
C ALA A 23 -66.84 2.29 11.24
N GLU A 24 -65.94 2.50 12.20
CA GLU A 24 -64.64 3.17 12.03
C GLU A 24 -64.63 4.49 11.22
N ARG A 25 -65.40 5.50 11.67
CA ARG A 25 -65.45 6.86 11.08
C ARG A 25 -65.94 6.92 9.62
N GLY A 26 -66.42 5.82 9.05
CA GLY A 26 -67.15 5.86 7.78
C GLY A 26 -68.52 6.50 7.93
N GLN A 27 -69.21 6.67 6.80
CA GLN A 27 -70.57 7.21 6.77
C GLN A 27 -71.50 6.22 6.08
N ALA A 28 -72.75 6.17 6.54
CA ALA A 28 -73.79 5.33 5.96
C ALA A 28 -75.11 6.11 5.86
N PHE A 29 -75.81 5.90 4.75
CA PHE A 29 -76.99 6.65 4.34
C PHE A 29 -78.13 5.71 3.95
N GLY A 30 -79.35 6.24 3.87
CA GLY A 30 -80.53 5.50 3.41
C GLY A 30 -81.36 4.83 4.51
N GLY A 31 -81.05 5.08 5.79
CA GLY A 31 -81.91 4.68 6.91
C GLY A 31 -83.20 5.52 7.01
N GLY A 32 -84.18 5.03 7.78
CA GLY A 32 -85.46 5.71 7.99
C GLY A 32 -86.68 4.77 8.01
N TYR A 33 -87.88 5.34 7.95
CA TYR A 33 -89.12 4.56 7.83
C TYR A 33 -89.49 4.33 6.36
N HIS A 34 -89.67 3.07 5.98
CA HIS A 34 -90.01 2.66 4.62
C HIS A 34 -91.28 1.80 4.60
N ASP A 35 -92.03 1.85 3.51
CA ASP A 35 -93.25 1.05 3.35
C ASP A 35 -92.91 -0.44 3.14
N TYR A 36 -93.70 -1.33 3.73
CA TYR A 36 -93.58 -2.76 3.50
C TYR A 36 -93.71 -3.09 2.01
N GLY A 37 -92.73 -3.83 1.48
CA GLY A 37 -92.66 -4.21 0.07
C GLY A 37 -92.04 -3.16 -0.85
N SER A 38 -91.68 -1.96 -0.37
CA SER A 38 -90.98 -0.96 -1.18
C SER A 38 -89.48 -1.31 -1.32
N PRO A 39 -88.80 -0.86 -2.39
CA PRO A 39 -87.35 -0.89 -2.44
C PRO A 39 -86.75 0.12 -1.45
N ALA A 40 -85.65 -0.26 -0.81
CA ALA A 40 -84.76 0.61 -0.05
C ALA A 40 -83.35 0.51 -0.64
N GLU A 41 -82.59 1.59 -0.50
CA GLU A 41 -81.23 1.74 -1.01
C GLU A 41 -80.36 2.34 0.08
N LEU A 42 -79.30 1.63 0.44
CA LEU A 42 -78.29 2.08 1.41
C LEU A 42 -76.99 2.36 0.69
N GLU A 43 -76.33 3.44 1.07
CA GLU A 43 -75.04 3.84 0.52
C GLU A 43 -74.05 4.04 1.67
N ALA A 44 -72.81 3.63 1.46
CA ALA A 44 -71.73 3.81 2.42
C ALA A 44 -70.59 4.61 1.77
N GLU A 45 -70.06 5.59 2.49
CA GLU A 45 -68.88 6.33 2.09
C GLU A 45 -67.71 5.96 3.00
N ALA A 46 -66.65 5.43 2.38
CA ALA A 46 -65.46 5.03 3.09
C ALA A 46 -64.58 6.24 3.45
N PRO A 47 -63.99 6.27 4.67
CA PRO A 47 -63.02 7.30 5.02
C PRO A 47 -61.71 7.11 4.24
N TYR A 48 -60.88 8.16 4.18
CA TYR A 48 -59.61 8.12 3.45
C TYR A 48 -58.70 6.99 3.95
N GLY A 49 -58.21 6.17 3.01
CA GLY A 49 -57.36 5.01 3.30
C GLY A 49 -58.11 3.72 3.62
N TYR A 50 -59.43 3.70 3.50
CA TYR A 50 -60.28 2.52 3.67
C TYR A 50 -61.17 2.32 2.44
N HIS A 51 -61.72 1.12 2.28
CA HIS A 51 -62.79 0.85 1.32
C HIS A 51 -63.93 0.09 1.99
N PHE A 52 -65.14 0.24 1.43
CA PHE A 52 -66.31 -0.49 1.85
C PHE A 52 -66.10 -2.00 1.61
N LEU A 53 -66.34 -2.80 2.63
CA LEU A 53 -66.22 -4.26 2.57
C LEU A 53 -67.59 -4.91 2.39
N LYS A 54 -68.54 -4.60 3.28
CA LYS A 54 -69.88 -5.21 3.30
C LYS A 54 -70.83 -4.55 4.28
N TRP A 55 -72.13 -4.81 4.10
CA TRP A 55 -73.19 -4.62 5.07
C TRP A 55 -73.36 -5.87 5.94
N VAL A 56 -73.48 -5.67 7.25
CA VAL A 56 -73.82 -6.73 8.21
C VAL A 56 -75.08 -6.40 8.98
N ASN A 57 -75.77 -7.41 9.50
CA ASN A 57 -76.88 -7.22 10.44
C ASN A 57 -76.37 -7.01 11.89
N ALA A 58 -77.28 -6.79 12.84
CA ALA A 58 -76.96 -6.66 14.27
C ALA A 58 -76.27 -7.89 14.89
N ALA A 59 -76.44 -9.09 14.32
CA ALA A 59 -75.75 -10.31 14.74
C ALA A 59 -74.34 -10.46 14.13
N GLY A 60 -73.95 -9.56 13.22
CA GLY A 60 -72.68 -9.61 12.49
C GLY A 60 -72.71 -10.46 11.21
N ASP A 61 -73.87 -10.99 10.82
CA ASP A 61 -74.00 -11.78 9.61
C ASP A 61 -73.87 -10.90 8.36
N SER A 62 -73.12 -11.39 7.37
CA SER A 62 -72.95 -10.71 6.08
C SER A 62 -74.27 -10.70 5.30
N LEU A 63 -74.75 -9.51 4.95
CA LEU A 63 -75.97 -9.33 4.16
C LEU A 63 -75.68 -9.04 2.69
N SER A 64 -74.75 -8.13 2.41
CA SER A 64 -74.39 -7.75 1.04
C SER A 64 -72.99 -7.14 0.97
N ALA A 65 -72.26 -7.41 -0.10
CA ALA A 65 -71.00 -6.74 -0.43
C ALA A 65 -71.20 -5.59 -1.44
N ASP A 66 -72.43 -5.33 -1.87
CA ASP A 66 -72.75 -4.28 -2.82
C ASP A 66 -72.88 -2.92 -2.11
N ASN A 67 -72.36 -1.89 -2.76
CA ASN A 67 -72.55 -0.49 -2.37
C ASN A 67 -72.78 0.34 -3.63
N PRO A 68 -73.98 0.90 -3.84
CA PRO A 68 -75.15 0.89 -2.95
C PRO A 68 -75.81 -0.49 -2.80
N TYR A 69 -76.37 -0.78 -1.63
CA TYR A 69 -77.13 -2.01 -1.35
C TYR A 69 -78.63 -1.78 -1.50
N LYS A 70 -79.26 -2.52 -2.42
CA LYS A 70 -80.69 -2.43 -2.72
C LYS A 70 -81.43 -3.67 -2.27
N PHE A 71 -82.53 -3.50 -1.52
CA PHE A 71 -83.36 -4.61 -1.05
C PHE A 71 -84.82 -4.21 -0.87
N VAL A 72 -85.69 -5.20 -0.69
CA VAL A 72 -87.13 -4.98 -0.44
C VAL A 72 -87.40 -5.03 1.06
N VAL A 73 -88.10 -4.03 1.58
CA VAL A 73 -88.39 -3.91 3.02
C VAL A 73 -89.44 -4.91 3.44
N LYS A 74 -89.05 -5.88 4.28
CA LYS A 74 -89.95 -6.92 4.82
C LYS A 74 -90.20 -6.81 6.32
N GLY A 75 -89.42 -5.99 7.02
CA GLY A 75 -89.49 -5.85 8.48
C GLY A 75 -88.46 -4.85 9.00
N TYR A 76 -88.40 -4.71 10.33
CA TYR A 76 -87.32 -3.97 11.00
C TYR A 76 -85.97 -4.57 10.61
N THR A 77 -85.05 -3.71 10.18
CA THR A 77 -83.71 -4.14 9.77
C THR A 77 -82.69 -3.17 10.34
N GLU A 78 -81.68 -3.73 11.00
CA GLU A 78 -80.53 -2.99 11.51
C GLU A 78 -79.30 -3.42 10.73
N LEU A 79 -78.60 -2.46 10.12
CA LEU A 79 -77.41 -2.72 9.32
C LEU A 79 -76.25 -1.82 9.73
N THR A 80 -75.05 -2.38 9.61
CA THR A 80 -73.79 -1.64 9.79
C THR A 80 -72.93 -1.77 8.53
N ALA A 81 -72.46 -0.64 8.00
CA ALA A 81 -71.42 -0.61 6.98
C ALA A 81 -70.06 -0.96 7.61
N VAL A 82 -69.39 -1.97 7.07
CA VAL A 82 -68.06 -2.38 7.49
C VAL A 82 -67.04 -1.96 6.45
N PHE A 83 -65.95 -1.37 6.89
CA PHE A 83 -64.83 -0.93 6.06
C PHE A 83 -63.58 -1.72 6.40
N THR A 84 -62.64 -1.78 5.46
CA THR A 84 -61.31 -2.36 5.69
C THR A 84 -60.24 -1.44 5.14
N THR A 85 -59.07 -1.46 5.76
CA THR A 85 -57.93 -0.62 5.37
C THR A 85 -57.44 -0.99 3.97
N ASN A 86 -57.11 0.03 3.18
CA ASN A 86 -56.48 -0.17 1.87
C ASN A 86 -55.08 -0.74 2.04
N LYS A 87 -54.69 -1.64 1.13
CA LYS A 87 -53.33 -2.14 1.06
C LYS A 87 -52.63 -1.56 -0.15
N TYR A 88 -51.39 -1.13 0.04
CA TYR A 88 -50.54 -0.58 -1.01
C TYR A 88 -49.27 -1.41 -1.15
N LEU A 89 -48.78 -1.51 -2.38
CA LEU A 89 -47.56 -2.23 -2.71
C LEU A 89 -46.36 -1.31 -2.56
N ILE A 90 -45.39 -1.74 -1.77
CA ILE A 90 -44.06 -1.15 -1.69
C ILE A 90 -43.10 -2.04 -2.44
N THR A 91 -42.64 -1.57 -3.60
CA THR A 91 -41.64 -2.26 -4.42
C THR A 91 -40.28 -1.71 -4.06
N VAL A 92 -39.34 -2.61 -3.75
CA VAL A 92 -37.99 -2.25 -3.33
C VAL A 92 -36.99 -2.98 -4.20
N ASP A 93 -36.07 -2.23 -4.77
CA ASP A 93 -34.96 -2.74 -5.58
C ASP A 93 -33.62 -2.21 -5.07
N ALA A 94 -32.52 -2.80 -5.55
CA ALA A 94 -31.16 -2.43 -5.20
C ALA A 94 -30.29 -2.35 -6.45
N ALA A 95 -29.58 -1.22 -6.61
CA ALA A 95 -28.59 -1.06 -7.67
C ALA A 95 -27.32 -1.90 -7.41
N GLU A 96 -26.49 -2.08 -8.44
CA GLU A 96 -25.10 -2.56 -8.34
C GLU A 96 -24.89 -3.89 -7.59
N ARG A 97 -25.87 -4.79 -7.63
CA ARG A 97 -25.86 -6.09 -6.92
C ARG A 97 -25.90 -5.97 -5.39
N GLY A 98 -26.28 -4.81 -4.86
CA GLY A 98 -26.69 -4.69 -3.47
C GLY A 98 -27.99 -5.45 -3.21
N GLN A 99 -28.41 -5.45 -1.95
CA GLN A 99 -29.67 -6.05 -1.53
C GLN A 99 -30.53 -5.01 -0.82
N ALA A 100 -31.84 -5.14 -0.98
CA ALA A 100 -32.81 -4.28 -0.32
C ALA A 100 -34.00 -5.11 0.19
N PHE A 101 -34.52 -4.71 1.35
CA PHE A 101 -35.53 -5.44 2.11
C PHE A 101 -36.62 -4.51 2.61
N GLY A 102 -37.79 -5.07 2.93
CA GLY A 102 -38.93 -4.33 3.48
C GLY A 102 -40.03 -4.00 2.46
N GLY A 103 -39.97 -4.56 1.25
CA GLY A 103 -41.06 -4.48 0.28
C GLY A 103 -42.22 -5.43 0.58
N GLY A 104 -43.34 -5.23 -0.11
CA GLY A 104 -44.55 -6.05 0.02
C GLY A 104 -45.84 -5.21 0.09
N TYR A 105 -46.96 -5.89 0.37
CA TYR A 105 -48.24 -5.21 0.62
C TYR A 105 -48.35 -4.80 2.08
N HIS A 106 -48.69 -3.52 2.31
CA HIS A 106 -48.81 -2.93 3.63
C HIS A 106 -50.11 -2.16 3.77
N ASP A 107 -50.67 -2.15 4.98
CA ASP A 107 -51.89 -1.41 5.29
C ASP A 107 -51.62 0.11 5.25
N TYR A 108 -52.58 0.87 4.73
CA TYR A 108 -52.54 2.33 4.74
C TYR A 108 -52.28 2.88 6.16
N GLY A 109 -51.36 3.83 6.26
CA GLY A 109 -50.96 4.46 7.52
C GLY A 109 -50.01 3.63 8.39
N SER A 110 -49.77 2.36 8.05
CA SER A 110 -48.75 1.55 8.74
C SER A 110 -47.34 2.08 8.46
N LEU A 111 -46.44 1.87 9.42
CA LEU A 111 -45.03 2.24 9.30
C LEU A 111 -44.26 1.06 8.69
N VAL A 112 -43.61 1.29 7.55
CA VAL A 112 -42.69 0.32 6.93
C VAL A 112 -41.24 0.71 7.23
N GLU A 113 -40.36 -0.28 7.36
CA GLU A 113 -38.91 -0.11 7.54
C GLU A 113 -38.19 -0.80 6.39
N LEU A 114 -37.45 -0.02 5.60
CA LEU A 114 -36.59 -0.51 4.55
C LEU A 114 -35.15 -0.62 5.03
N LYS A 115 -34.46 -1.67 4.59
CA LYS A 115 -33.04 -1.88 4.86
C LYS A 115 -32.32 -2.19 3.56
N ALA A 116 -31.12 -1.64 3.42
CA ALA A 116 -30.22 -1.92 2.31
C ALA A 116 -28.94 -2.54 2.84
N GLU A 117 -28.41 -3.53 2.13
CA GLU A 117 -27.11 -4.14 2.39
C GLU A 117 -26.21 -3.91 1.18
N ALA A 118 -25.11 -3.21 1.42
CA ALA A 118 -24.14 -2.88 0.38
C ALA A 118 -23.27 -4.11 0.05
N PRO A 119 -22.94 -4.32 -1.23
CA PRO A 119 -21.96 -5.34 -1.60
C PRO A 119 -20.55 -4.92 -1.14
N TYR A 120 -19.64 -5.88 -1.09
CA TYR A 120 -18.27 -5.63 -0.64
C TYR A 120 -17.58 -4.56 -1.51
N GLY A 121 -16.97 -3.56 -0.84
CA GLY A 121 -16.30 -2.44 -1.50
C GLY A 121 -17.20 -1.24 -1.85
N TYR A 122 -18.48 -1.30 -1.46
CA TYR A 122 -19.46 -0.22 -1.64
C TYR A 122 -20.06 0.17 -0.29
N HIS A 123 -20.71 1.33 -0.25
CA HIS A 123 -21.56 1.74 0.86
C HIS A 123 -22.89 2.29 0.35
N PHE A 124 -23.92 2.19 1.21
CA PHE A 124 -25.23 2.76 0.93
C PHE A 124 -25.12 4.28 0.84
N LEU A 125 -25.65 4.85 -0.24
CA LEU A 125 -25.69 6.30 -0.46
C LEU A 125 -27.06 6.87 -0.08
N LYS A 126 -28.14 6.34 -0.65
CA LYS A 126 -29.51 6.83 -0.46
C LYS A 126 -30.57 5.93 -1.09
N TRP A 127 -31.82 6.14 -0.67
CA TRP A 127 -33.03 5.69 -1.35
C TRP A 127 -33.50 6.74 -2.36
N VAL A 128 -33.90 6.28 -3.54
CA VAL A 128 -34.53 7.11 -4.58
C VAL A 128 -35.88 6.54 -4.98
N ASN A 129 -36.78 7.37 -5.50
CA ASN A 129 -38.02 6.92 -6.13
C ASN A 129 -37.77 6.48 -7.59
N ALA A 130 -38.82 6.01 -8.28
CA ALA A 130 -38.78 5.66 -9.70
C ALA A 130 -38.36 6.82 -10.65
N ALA A 131 -38.57 8.08 -10.23
CA ALA A 131 -38.14 9.26 -10.99
C ALA A 131 -36.66 9.63 -10.74
N GLY A 132 -35.98 8.97 -9.79
CA GLY A 132 -34.61 9.26 -9.39
C GLY A 132 -34.48 10.34 -8.29
N ASP A 133 -35.59 10.85 -7.77
CA ASP A 133 -35.58 11.83 -6.68
C ASP A 133 -35.09 11.19 -5.39
N SER A 134 -34.26 11.93 -4.63
CA SER A 134 -33.71 11.46 -3.37
C SER A 134 -34.78 11.51 -2.27
N LEU A 135 -35.05 10.37 -1.65
CA LEU A 135 -36.06 10.25 -0.59
C LEU A 135 -35.43 10.26 0.81
N SER A 136 -34.34 9.54 1.00
CA SER A 136 -33.63 9.48 2.28
C SER A 136 -32.19 8.99 2.10
N ALA A 137 -31.26 9.55 2.87
CA ALA A 137 -29.88 9.06 2.98
C ALA A 137 -29.69 8.11 4.18
N ASP A 138 -30.76 7.83 4.94
CA ASP A 138 -30.70 6.97 6.11
C ASP A 138 -30.91 5.49 5.74
N ASN A 139 -30.20 4.62 6.44
CA ASN A 139 -30.37 3.18 6.38
C ASN A 139 -30.33 2.62 7.81
N SER A 140 -31.41 2.12 8.40
CA SER A 140 -32.76 1.89 7.81
C SER A 140 -33.55 3.16 7.48
N TYR A 141 -34.47 3.08 6.51
CA TYR A 141 -35.43 4.15 6.20
C TYR A 141 -36.86 3.77 6.61
N LYS A 142 -37.55 4.64 7.36
CA LYS A 142 -38.91 4.41 7.86
C LYS A 142 -39.88 5.47 7.34
N PHE A 143 -41.05 5.04 6.87
CA PHE A 143 -42.11 5.97 6.44
C PHE A 143 -43.50 5.35 6.58
N ALA A 144 -44.52 6.21 6.63
CA ALA A 144 -45.92 5.79 6.69
C ALA A 144 -46.47 5.57 5.27
N VAL A 145 -47.11 4.44 5.05
CA VAL A 145 -47.66 4.05 3.73
C VAL A 145 -48.88 4.88 3.40
N LYS A 146 -48.83 5.60 2.26
CA LYS A 146 -49.94 6.44 1.77
C LYS A 146 -50.43 6.06 0.38
N GLY A 147 -49.70 5.20 -0.31
CA GLY A 147 -49.92 4.83 -1.70
C GLY A 147 -48.85 3.84 -2.15
N ASP A 148 -49.01 3.30 -3.36
CA ASP A 148 -47.99 2.47 -3.97
C ASP A 148 -46.70 3.28 -4.11
N THR A 149 -45.58 2.68 -3.71
CA THR A 149 -44.28 3.36 -3.71
C THR A 149 -43.22 2.44 -4.25
N GLU A 150 -42.46 2.92 -5.21
CA GLU A 150 -41.29 2.23 -5.76
C GLU A 150 -40.02 2.94 -5.27
N LEU A 151 -39.11 2.18 -4.67
CA LEU A 151 -37.85 2.68 -4.17
C LEU A 151 -36.67 1.82 -4.64
N THR A 152 -35.56 2.48 -4.93
CA THR A 152 -34.28 1.81 -5.22
C THR A 152 -33.22 2.24 -4.22
N ALA A 153 -32.53 1.28 -3.62
CA ALA A 153 -31.31 1.52 -2.86
C ALA A 153 -30.16 1.81 -3.81
N VAL A 154 -29.51 2.96 -3.64
CA VAL A 154 -28.34 3.37 -4.42
C VAL A 154 -27.10 3.23 -3.54
N PHE A 155 -26.05 2.66 -4.12
CA PHE A 155 -24.75 2.47 -3.49
C PHE A 155 -23.70 3.27 -4.24
N THR A 156 -22.55 3.50 -3.60
CA THR A 156 -21.38 4.11 -4.24
C THR A 156 -20.12 3.39 -3.77
N THR A 157 -19.09 3.40 -4.61
CA THR A 157 -17.80 2.77 -4.31
C THR A 157 -17.15 3.40 -3.08
N ASN A 158 -16.54 2.56 -2.24
CA ASN A 158 -15.66 3.05 -1.18
C ASN A 158 -14.40 3.65 -1.79
N LYS A 159 -13.84 4.65 -1.13
CA LYS A 159 -12.53 5.21 -1.46
C LYS A 159 -11.53 4.77 -0.41
N TYR A 160 -10.34 4.39 -0.88
CA TYR A 160 -9.24 3.99 -0.03
C TYR A 160 -8.02 4.87 -0.30
N LEU A 161 -7.24 5.13 0.75
CA LEU A 161 -6.02 5.91 0.69
C LEU A 161 -4.84 5.01 0.37
N ILE A 162 -4.10 5.38 -0.68
CA ILE A 162 -2.81 4.81 -1.02
C ILE A 162 -1.73 5.81 -0.59
N THR A 163 -0.95 5.44 0.42
CA THR A 163 0.19 6.23 0.90
C THR A 163 1.46 5.66 0.30
N VAL A 164 2.30 6.54 -0.24
CA VAL A 164 3.50 6.15 -0.98
C VAL A 164 4.69 6.93 -0.45
N ASP A 165 5.72 6.20 -0.04
CA ASP A 165 6.99 6.72 0.42
C ASP A 165 8.16 6.18 -0.42
N ALA A 166 9.35 6.73 -0.21
CA ALA A 166 10.59 6.28 -0.82
C ALA A 166 11.70 6.18 0.22
N THR A 167 12.59 5.19 0.08
CA THR A 167 13.85 5.15 0.84
C THR A 167 14.81 6.25 0.37
N GLU A 168 15.93 6.41 1.08
CA GLU A 168 16.88 7.52 0.91
C GLU A 168 17.19 7.87 -0.56
N GLY A 169 17.04 9.16 -0.87
CA GLY A 169 17.38 9.76 -2.17
C GLY A 169 16.35 9.56 -3.29
N GLY A 170 15.44 8.60 -3.15
CA GLY A 170 14.40 8.30 -4.12
C GLY A 170 13.17 9.20 -4.07
N GLN A 171 12.40 9.20 -5.16
CA GLN A 171 11.04 9.75 -5.18
C GLN A 171 10.05 8.67 -5.62
N ALA A 172 8.83 8.75 -5.09
CA ALA A 172 7.76 7.83 -5.41
C ALA A 172 6.45 8.61 -5.60
N PHE A 173 5.64 8.16 -6.55
CA PHE A 173 4.45 8.84 -7.05
C PHE A 173 3.28 7.86 -7.18
N GLY A 174 2.06 8.39 -7.34
CA GLY A 174 0.85 7.60 -7.53
C GLY A 174 0.03 7.35 -6.26
N GLY A 175 0.36 8.01 -5.14
CA GLY A 175 -0.47 8.01 -3.94
C GLY A 175 -1.73 8.87 -4.06
N GLY A 176 -2.67 8.69 -3.14
CA GLY A 176 -3.93 9.45 -3.09
C GLY A 176 -5.15 8.58 -2.76
N TYR A 177 -6.34 9.16 -2.92
CA TYR A 177 -7.60 8.43 -2.76
C TYR A 177 -8.03 7.80 -4.08
N HIS A 178 -8.34 6.51 -4.04
CA HIS A 178 -8.77 5.72 -5.20
C HIS A 178 -10.06 4.96 -4.90
N ASP A 179 -10.90 4.79 -5.91
CA ASP A 179 -12.13 3.99 -5.79
C ASP A 179 -11.80 2.50 -5.65
N TYR A 180 -12.58 1.78 -4.85
CA TYR A 180 -12.48 0.34 -4.72
C TYR A 180 -12.55 -0.36 -6.09
N GLY A 181 -11.63 -1.31 -6.32
CA GLY A 181 -11.51 -2.07 -7.55
C GLY A 181 -10.87 -1.31 -8.72
N SER A 182 -10.65 0.00 -8.60
CA SER A 182 -9.93 0.75 -9.63
C SER A 182 -8.43 0.39 -9.65
N PRO A 183 -7.78 0.49 -10.83
CA PRO A 183 -6.34 0.32 -10.92
C PRO A 183 -5.61 1.55 -10.35
N ALA A 184 -4.67 1.33 -9.44
CA ALA A 184 -3.66 2.31 -9.06
C ALA A 184 -2.33 1.99 -9.78
N GLU A 185 -1.60 3.02 -10.17
CA GLU A 185 -0.28 2.93 -10.79
C GLU A 185 0.70 3.76 -9.99
N LEU A 186 1.76 3.12 -9.52
CA LEU A 186 2.84 3.77 -8.78
C LEU A 186 4.10 3.83 -9.63
N GLU A 187 4.81 4.94 -9.54
CA GLU A 187 6.06 5.18 -10.23
C GLU A 187 7.12 5.61 -9.24
N ALA A 188 8.35 5.18 -9.49
CA ALA A 188 9.51 5.51 -8.67
C ALA A 188 10.60 6.12 -9.56
N GLU A 189 11.20 7.21 -9.10
CA GLU A 189 12.33 7.85 -9.77
C GLU A 189 13.58 7.72 -8.90
N ALA A 190 14.61 7.08 -9.47
CA ALA A 190 15.88 6.90 -8.79
C ALA A 190 16.77 8.14 -8.99
N PRO A 191 17.41 8.65 -7.93
CA PRO A 191 18.41 9.69 -8.08
C PRO A 191 19.67 9.12 -8.76
N TYR A 192 20.55 10.02 -9.19
CA TYR A 192 21.82 9.63 -9.78
C TYR A 192 22.64 8.72 -8.84
N GLY A 193 23.17 7.62 -9.40
CA GLY A 193 23.97 6.65 -8.65
C GLY A 193 23.16 5.60 -7.90
N TYR A 194 21.83 5.61 -8.02
CA TYR A 194 20.94 4.60 -7.47
C TYR A 194 20.10 3.98 -8.59
N HIS A 195 19.47 2.84 -8.29
CA HIS A 195 18.40 2.27 -9.08
C HIS A 195 17.26 1.80 -8.18
N PHE A 196 16.05 1.80 -8.74
CA PHE A 196 14.88 1.21 -8.10
C PHE A 196 15.10 -0.30 -7.95
N LEU A 197 14.85 -0.81 -6.74
CA LEU A 197 14.97 -2.23 -6.43
C LEU A 197 13.60 -2.91 -6.42
N LYS A 198 12.65 -2.38 -5.64
CA LYS A 198 11.31 -2.97 -5.44
C LYS A 198 10.38 -2.06 -4.65
N TRP A 199 9.08 -2.34 -4.74
CA TRP A 199 8.05 -1.88 -3.83
C TRP A 199 7.89 -2.86 -2.66
N VAL A 200 7.75 -2.32 -1.45
CA VAL A 200 7.43 -3.08 -0.25
C VAL A 200 6.19 -2.52 0.45
N ASN A 201 5.50 -3.35 1.24
CA ASN A 201 4.43 -2.88 2.14
C ASN A 201 5.02 -2.36 3.47
N ALA A 202 4.15 -1.87 4.36
CA ALA A 202 4.54 -1.44 5.72
C ALA A 202 5.19 -2.52 6.59
N ALA A 203 4.94 -3.81 6.31
CA ALA A 203 5.58 -4.93 7.01
C ALA A 203 6.98 -5.28 6.45
N GLY A 204 7.39 -4.66 5.34
CA GLY A 204 8.65 -4.93 4.65
C GLY A 204 8.58 -6.08 3.62
N ASP A 205 7.41 -6.63 3.36
CA ASP A 205 7.23 -7.69 2.36
C ASP A 205 7.40 -7.13 0.95
N SER A 206 8.09 -7.89 0.10
CA SER A 206 8.26 -7.55 -1.31
C SER A 206 6.95 -7.71 -2.07
N LEU A 207 6.47 -6.63 -2.68
CA LEU A 207 5.24 -6.63 -3.47
C LEU A 207 5.51 -6.73 -4.97
N SER A 208 6.48 -5.96 -5.48
CA SER A 208 6.82 -5.94 -6.90
C SER A 208 8.25 -5.43 -7.12
N ALA A 209 8.95 -5.99 -8.10
CA ALA A 209 10.23 -5.46 -8.59
C ALA A 209 10.06 -4.59 -9.85
N ASP A 210 8.83 -4.43 -10.33
CA ASP A 210 8.52 -3.65 -11.53
C ASP A 210 8.28 -2.18 -11.20
N ASN A 211 8.68 -1.32 -12.12
CA ASN A 211 8.44 0.12 -12.10
C ASN A 211 8.04 0.57 -13.53
N SER A 212 6.80 0.98 -13.80
CA SER A 212 5.70 1.22 -12.85
C SER A 212 5.07 -0.05 -12.23
N TYR A 213 4.41 0.10 -11.08
CA TYR A 213 3.66 -0.97 -10.39
C TYR A 213 2.16 -0.72 -10.42
N LYS A 214 1.41 -1.64 -11.02
CA LYS A 214 -0.06 -1.58 -11.15
C LYS A 214 -0.74 -2.62 -10.29
N PHE A 215 -1.76 -2.21 -9.54
CA PHE A 215 -2.59 -3.13 -8.74
C PHE A 215 -4.02 -2.62 -8.59
N ALA A 216 -4.94 -3.53 -8.25
CA ALA A 216 -6.33 -3.17 -7.96
C ALA A 216 -6.49 -2.78 -6.49
N VAL A 217 -7.09 -1.62 -6.23
CA VAL A 217 -7.29 -1.09 -4.88
C VAL A 217 -8.38 -1.87 -4.16
N LYS A 218 -8.05 -2.45 -3.00
CA LYS A 218 -8.99 -3.23 -2.18
C LYS A 218 -9.16 -2.71 -0.75
N GLY A 219 -8.28 -1.81 -0.34
CA GLY A 219 -8.20 -1.27 1.01
C GLY A 219 -7.11 -0.22 1.08
N ASP A 220 -7.01 0.46 2.22
CA ASP A 220 -5.91 1.38 2.47
C ASP A 220 -4.58 0.62 2.37
N THR A 221 -3.63 1.19 1.64
CA THR A 221 -2.35 0.54 1.35
C THR A 221 -1.21 1.52 1.54
N GLU A 222 -0.21 1.10 2.31
CA GLU A 222 1.03 1.84 2.49
C GLU A 222 2.15 1.10 1.75
N LEU A 223 2.83 1.81 0.85
CA LEU A 223 3.92 1.26 0.06
C LEU A 223 5.16 2.14 0.14
N THR A 224 6.33 1.51 0.09
CA THR A 224 7.61 2.19 0.01
C THR A 224 8.39 1.73 -1.21
N ALA A 225 8.84 2.67 -2.05
CA ALA A 225 9.83 2.41 -3.09
C ALA A 225 11.21 2.26 -2.44
N VAL A 226 11.84 1.10 -2.65
CA VAL A 226 13.17 0.81 -2.15
C VAL A 226 14.18 1.00 -3.27
N PHE A 227 15.24 1.75 -2.98
CA PHE A 227 16.35 2.02 -3.89
C PHE A 227 17.65 1.43 -3.35
N THR A 228 18.56 1.09 -4.24
CA THR A 228 19.91 0.65 -3.88
C THR A 228 20.95 1.34 -4.77
N THR A 229 22.17 1.47 -4.26
CA THR A 229 23.28 2.08 -4.99
C THR A 229 23.66 1.24 -6.21
N ASN A 230 24.05 1.93 -7.28
CA ASN A 230 24.66 1.30 -8.45
C ASN A 230 26.08 0.83 -8.11
N LYS A 231 26.52 -0.23 -8.77
CA LYS A 231 27.91 -0.69 -8.74
C LYS A 231 28.62 -0.30 -10.02
N TYR A 232 29.80 0.29 -9.88
CA TYR A 232 30.64 0.65 -11.01
C TYR A 232 31.99 -0.06 -10.94
N LEU A 233 32.52 -0.39 -12.12
CA LEU A 233 33.81 -1.06 -12.26
C LEU A 233 34.93 -0.01 -12.35
N ILE A 234 35.88 -0.08 -11.43
CA ILE A 234 37.12 0.67 -11.46
C ILE A 234 38.19 -0.21 -12.11
N THR A 235 38.78 0.29 -13.20
CA THR A 235 39.90 -0.38 -13.87
C THR A 235 41.20 0.35 -13.53
N VAL A 236 42.24 -0.42 -13.24
CA VAL A 236 43.53 0.11 -12.80
C VAL A 236 44.63 -0.59 -13.56
N ASP A 237 45.52 0.20 -14.16
CA ASP A 237 46.73 -0.30 -14.81
C ASP A 237 47.97 0.51 -14.41
N ALA A 238 49.13 0.08 -14.89
CA ALA A 238 50.42 0.71 -14.65
C ALA A 238 51.19 0.85 -15.98
N THR A 239 51.98 1.92 -16.11
CA THR A 239 53.03 1.97 -17.14
C THR A 239 54.18 1.02 -16.78
N GLU A 240 55.14 0.85 -17.70
CA GLU A 240 56.38 0.13 -17.42
C GLU A 240 57.09 0.68 -16.17
N GLY A 241 57.65 -0.21 -15.34
CA GLY A 241 58.41 0.17 -14.15
C GLY A 241 57.64 0.18 -12.84
N GLY A 242 56.49 -0.49 -12.77
CA GLY A 242 55.77 -0.69 -11.52
C GLY A 242 54.44 -1.42 -11.69
N GLN A 243 53.72 -1.53 -10.57
CA GLN A 243 52.43 -2.20 -10.44
C GLN A 243 51.39 -1.28 -9.80
N ALA A 244 50.13 -1.54 -10.08
CA ALA A 244 48.99 -0.78 -9.57
C ALA A 244 47.88 -1.74 -9.06
N PHE A 245 47.25 -1.38 -7.94
CA PHE A 245 46.23 -2.16 -7.24
C PHE A 245 45.02 -1.28 -6.88
N GLY A 246 43.87 -1.91 -6.56
CA GLY A 246 42.65 -1.21 -6.14
C GLY A 246 41.53 -1.17 -7.17
N GLY A 247 41.64 -1.92 -8.27
CA GLY A 247 40.55 -2.11 -9.23
C GLY A 247 39.50 -3.11 -8.73
N GLY A 248 38.26 -2.97 -9.21
CA GLY A 248 37.14 -3.83 -8.81
C GLY A 248 35.77 -3.15 -8.92
N TYR A 249 34.72 -3.84 -8.48
CA TYR A 249 33.37 -3.26 -8.39
C TYR A 249 33.18 -2.56 -7.05
N TYR A 250 32.72 -1.32 -7.10
CA TYR A 250 32.47 -0.47 -5.94
C TYR A 250 31.06 0.11 -5.99
N ASP A 251 30.40 0.23 -4.84
CA ASP A 251 29.12 0.92 -4.73
C ASP A 251 29.29 2.42 -4.95
N TYR A 252 28.33 3.05 -5.60
CA TYR A 252 28.30 4.50 -5.76
C TYR A 252 28.45 5.21 -4.41
N GLY A 253 29.28 6.26 -4.37
CA GLY A 253 29.58 7.04 -3.17
C GLY A 253 30.56 6.40 -2.19
N SER A 254 30.95 5.13 -2.40
CA SER A 254 31.96 4.45 -1.58
C SER A 254 33.37 5.04 -1.77
N LEU A 255 34.22 4.84 -0.77
CA LEU A 255 35.62 5.25 -0.81
C LEU A 255 36.44 4.18 -1.53
N VAL A 256 37.15 4.58 -2.59
CA VAL A 256 38.07 3.73 -3.35
C VAL A 256 39.50 4.05 -2.93
N GLU A 257 40.33 3.02 -2.79
CA GLU A 257 41.77 3.13 -2.52
C GLU A 257 42.55 2.50 -3.68
N LEU A 258 43.40 3.29 -4.33
CA LEU A 258 44.34 2.82 -5.33
C LEU A 258 45.77 2.87 -4.78
N LYS A 259 46.58 1.87 -5.10
CA LYS A 259 47.96 1.77 -4.62
C LYS A 259 48.94 1.45 -5.75
N ALA A 260 50.01 2.24 -5.84
CA ALA A 260 51.10 2.02 -6.78
C ALA A 260 52.33 1.49 -6.04
N VAL A 261 53.10 0.62 -6.71
CA VAL A 261 54.37 0.09 -6.23
C VAL A 261 55.37 0.17 -7.39
N ALA A 262 56.44 0.93 -7.23
CA ALA A 262 57.47 1.06 -8.26
C ALA A 262 58.40 -0.17 -8.28
N ASP A 263 58.78 -0.60 -9.47
CA ASP A 263 59.83 -1.59 -9.66
C ASP A 263 61.21 -0.94 -9.52
N SER A 264 62.25 -1.76 -9.32
CA SER A 264 63.61 -1.26 -9.15
C SER A 264 64.09 -0.45 -10.36
N GLY A 265 64.73 0.69 -10.10
CA GLY A 265 65.20 1.62 -11.15
C GLY A 265 64.12 2.55 -11.71
N TYR A 266 62.92 2.53 -11.14
CA TYR A 266 61.83 3.44 -11.46
C TYR A 266 61.31 4.12 -10.20
N ARG A 267 60.67 5.29 -10.39
CA ARG A 267 59.92 5.97 -9.34
C ARG A 267 58.50 6.24 -9.80
N PHE A 268 57.57 6.19 -8.86
CA PHE A 268 56.21 6.63 -9.11
C PHE A 268 56.21 8.12 -9.48
N ALA A 269 55.52 8.45 -10.56
CA ALA A 269 55.40 9.82 -11.05
C ALA A 269 54.05 10.41 -10.68
N LYS A 270 52.94 9.73 -11.01
CA LYS A 270 51.57 10.21 -10.77
C LYS A 270 50.49 9.18 -11.15
N TRP A 271 49.31 9.38 -10.60
CA TRP A 271 48.06 8.79 -11.08
C TRP A 271 47.44 9.65 -12.18
N THR A 272 46.99 9.01 -13.26
CA THR A 272 46.17 9.65 -14.29
C THR A 272 44.88 8.88 -14.57
N THR A 273 43.87 9.56 -15.11
CA THR A 273 42.55 9.00 -15.42
C THR A 273 42.04 9.42 -16.80
N GLY A 274 40.88 8.87 -17.19
CA GLY A 274 40.20 9.08 -18.46
C GLY A 274 40.67 8.11 -19.55
N ALA A 275 39.92 8.02 -20.65
CA ALA A 275 40.15 7.05 -21.73
C ALA A 275 41.56 7.07 -22.34
N LYS A 276 42.27 8.21 -22.24
CA LYS A 276 43.66 8.37 -22.71
C LYS A 276 44.68 8.54 -21.58
N PHE A 277 44.26 8.46 -20.32
CA PHE A 277 45.12 8.62 -19.14
C PHE A 277 45.92 9.92 -19.11
N THR A 278 45.32 11.02 -19.58
CA THR A 278 45.96 12.34 -19.65
C THR A 278 45.63 13.25 -18.47
N THR A 279 44.53 12.97 -17.76
CA THR A 279 44.07 13.80 -16.64
C THR A 279 44.79 13.38 -15.38
N HIS A 280 45.58 14.26 -14.78
CA HIS A 280 46.23 14.04 -13.49
C HIS A 280 45.22 14.04 -12.34
N VAL A 281 45.39 13.13 -11.37
CA VAL A 281 44.49 13.04 -10.20
C VAL A 281 45.20 12.96 -8.85
N SER A 282 46.47 12.52 -8.79
CA SER A 282 47.25 12.46 -7.56
C SER A 282 48.73 12.21 -7.84
N ASP A 283 49.60 12.75 -6.97
CA ASP A 283 51.05 12.47 -6.94
C ASP A 283 51.43 11.51 -5.79
N GLU A 284 50.46 11.04 -5.01
CA GLU A 284 50.67 10.13 -3.89
C GLU A 284 50.64 8.67 -4.33
N LEU A 285 51.48 7.83 -3.73
CA LEU A 285 51.51 6.37 -3.98
C LEU A 285 50.17 5.69 -3.66
N VAL A 286 49.44 6.23 -2.68
CA VAL A 286 48.11 5.79 -2.30
C VAL A 286 47.11 6.90 -2.59
N TYR A 287 46.14 6.63 -3.45
CA TYR A 287 45.12 7.60 -3.85
C TYR A 287 43.74 7.17 -3.38
N TYR A 288 43.09 8.05 -2.60
CA TYR A 288 41.72 7.87 -2.12
C TYR A 288 40.77 8.81 -2.83
N PHE A 289 39.62 8.31 -3.27
CA PHE A 289 38.54 9.14 -3.81
C PHE A 289 37.18 8.52 -3.56
N ARG A 290 36.11 9.34 -3.58
CA ARG A 290 34.73 8.85 -3.57
C ARG A 290 34.25 8.60 -4.99
N LEU A 291 33.68 7.43 -5.21
CA LEU A 291 33.15 7.05 -6.52
C LEU A 291 31.90 7.86 -6.86
N GLN A 292 31.99 8.74 -7.85
CA GLN A 292 30.88 9.60 -8.28
C GLN A 292 30.48 9.43 -9.75
N SER A 293 31.11 8.53 -10.51
CA SER A 293 30.83 8.33 -11.94
C SER A 293 31.07 6.90 -12.41
N PRO A 294 30.36 6.42 -13.45
CA PRO A 294 30.36 5.03 -13.89
C PRO A 294 31.65 4.55 -14.59
N ASP A 295 32.35 5.45 -15.28
CA ASP A 295 33.51 5.09 -16.11
C ASP A 295 34.78 5.68 -15.51
N ALA A 296 35.50 4.88 -14.71
CA ALA A 296 36.74 5.33 -14.11
C ALA A 296 37.86 4.31 -14.35
N SER A 297 38.77 4.70 -15.24
CA SER A 297 40.03 4.01 -15.50
C SER A 297 41.17 4.85 -14.93
N TYR A 298 42.08 4.22 -14.20
CA TYR A 298 43.23 4.87 -13.58
C TYR A 298 44.52 4.19 -13.98
N ARG A 299 45.57 4.99 -14.15
CA ARG A 299 46.92 4.53 -14.51
C ARG A 299 47.94 5.06 -13.54
N ALA A 300 48.73 4.16 -12.95
CA ALA A 300 49.95 4.53 -12.26
C ALA A 300 51.05 4.75 -13.30
N ASN A 301 51.65 5.95 -13.32
CA ASN A 301 52.73 6.29 -14.23
C ASN A 301 54.05 6.25 -13.47
N PHE A 302 55.03 5.57 -14.04
CA PHE A 302 56.38 5.43 -13.51
C PHE A 302 57.38 6.02 -14.51
N VAL A 303 58.48 6.54 -13.99
CA VAL A 303 59.58 7.07 -14.80
C VAL A 303 60.88 6.41 -14.39
N LYS A 304 61.69 6.05 -15.38
CA LYS A 304 63.00 5.46 -15.17
C LYS A 304 63.93 6.48 -14.53
N ASP A 305 64.56 6.09 -13.44
CA ASP A 305 65.48 6.97 -12.75
C ASP A 305 66.77 7.08 -13.57
N SER A 306 67.02 8.26 -14.13
CA SER A 306 68.08 8.48 -15.14
C SER A 306 69.16 9.40 -14.58
N GLY A 307 69.83 8.99 -13.51
CA GLY A 307 70.93 9.75 -12.93
C GLY A 307 71.21 9.47 -11.45
N GLY A 308 71.80 8.32 -11.18
CA GLY A 308 72.38 7.95 -9.90
C GLY A 308 72.65 6.46 -9.92
N THR A 309 73.87 6.04 -9.58
CA THR A 309 74.27 4.62 -9.48
C THR A 309 73.23 3.78 -8.76
N GLY A 310 72.98 2.56 -9.25
CA GLY A 310 72.00 1.65 -8.67
C GLY A 310 72.08 1.59 -7.13
N ASN A 311 70.90 1.65 -6.51
CA ASN A 311 70.65 1.64 -5.07
C ASN A 311 70.93 2.96 -4.31
N GLU A 312 70.15 4.01 -4.58
CA GLU A 312 69.87 5.07 -3.58
C GLU A 312 68.39 5.07 -3.19
N PHE A 313 67.97 3.97 -2.58
CA PHE A 313 67.24 4.05 -1.32
C PHE A 313 68.06 3.26 -0.29
N LEU A 314 69.19 3.85 0.11
CA LEU A 314 69.53 3.78 1.53
C LEU A 314 68.31 4.37 2.27
N PRO A 315 67.84 3.78 3.38
CA PRO A 315 66.95 4.50 4.27
C PRO A 315 67.71 5.74 4.76
N THR A 316 67.52 6.86 4.08
CA THR A 316 67.89 8.16 4.62
C THR A 316 67.01 8.31 5.86
N ASP A 317 67.69 8.41 7.01
CA ASP A 317 67.18 8.73 8.36
C ASP A 317 67.45 7.64 9.42
N GLY A 318 68.54 6.86 9.34
CA GLY A 318 68.93 5.95 10.45
C GLY A 318 67.91 4.85 10.79
N GLU A 319 66.89 4.68 9.95
CA GLU A 319 65.94 3.59 9.99
C GLU A 319 66.54 2.35 9.32
N GLY A 320 66.25 1.19 9.89
CA GLY A 320 66.86 -0.09 9.50
C GLY A 320 66.17 -0.60 8.25
N GLY A 321 66.94 -1.12 7.30
CA GLY A 321 66.44 -1.50 5.98
C GLY A 321 66.94 -2.86 5.51
N VAL A 322 66.31 -3.35 4.44
CA VAL A 322 66.69 -4.58 3.75
C VAL A 322 66.74 -4.28 2.25
N TYR A 323 67.86 -4.55 1.59
CA TYR A 323 68.00 -4.46 0.12
C TYR A 323 68.71 -5.68 -0.45
N HIS A 324 68.77 -5.80 -1.78
CA HIS A 324 69.48 -6.88 -2.48
C HIS A 324 70.58 -6.27 -3.36
N ALA A 325 71.80 -6.78 -3.26
CA ALA A 325 72.92 -6.41 -4.11
C ALA A 325 73.85 -7.61 -4.33
N ASP A 326 74.33 -7.79 -5.56
CA ASP A 326 75.22 -8.89 -5.97
C ASP A 326 74.72 -10.28 -5.54
N ASP A 327 73.43 -10.56 -5.75
CA ASP A 327 72.75 -11.82 -5.38
C ASP A 327 72.74 -12.15 -3.87
N VAL A 328 72.93 -11.13 -3.03
CA VAL A 328 72.90 -11.25 -1.58
C VAL A 328 71.96 -10.20 -0.98
N LEU A 329 71.17 -10.62 0.00
CA LEU A 329 70.33 -9.73 0.79
C LEU A 329 71.21 -8.98 1.79
N HIS A 330 71.18 -7.65 1.80
CA HIS A 330 71.89 -6.82 2.77
C HIS A 330 70.90 -6.23 3.77
N LEU A 331 71.23 -6.40 5.05
CA LEU A 331 70.54 -5.81 6.18
C LEU A 331 71.34 -4.61 6.64
N VAL A 332 70.76 -3.40 6.61
CA VAL A 332 71.49 -2.15 6.90
C VAL A 332 70.88 -1.31 8.01
N ASN A 333 71.71 -0.51 8.66
CA ASN A 333 71.35 0.40 9.77
C ASN A 333 70.69 -0.33 10.96
N LEU A 334 71.17 -1.55 11.24
CA LEU A 334 70.66 -2.42 12.31
C LEU A 334 71.70 -2.71 13.39
N GLU A 335 72.82 -1.96 13.44
CA GLU A 335 73.87 -2.15 14.44
C GLU A 335 73.32 -2.05 15.88
N GLY A 336 73.67 -3.04 16.71
CA GLY A 336 73.23 -3.14 18.10
C GLY A 336 71.86 -3.81 18.29
N PHE A 337 71.11 -4.11 17.22
CA PHE A 337 69.88 -4.90 17.29
C PHE A 337 70.18 -6.40 17.32
N VAL A 338 69.33 -7.15 18.02
CA VAL A 338 69.18 -8.60 17.85
C VAL A 338 68.17 -8.80 16.73
N ILE A 339 68.62 -9.38 15.63
CA ILE A 339 67.85 -9.64 14.42
C ILE A 339 67.33 -11.06 14.46
N SER A 340 66.05 -11.23 14.12
CA SER A 340 65.42 -12.52 13.86
C SER A 340 64.65 -12.43 12.55
N VAL A 341 64.89 -13.35 11.62
CA VAL A 341 64.16 -13.45 10.36
C VAL A 341 63.37 -14.75 10.39
N GLY A 342 62.08 -14.69 10.12
CA GLY A 342 61.23 -15.87 9.95
C GLY A 342 60.44 -15.83 8.66
N THR A 343 60.01 -16.99 8.19
CA THR A 343 59.03 -17.14 7.11
C THR A 343 57.63 -16.77 7.60
N THR A 344 56.69 -16.52 6.68
CA THR A 344 55.30 -16.14 7.02
C THR A 344 54.51 -17.22 7.76
N ASP A 345 54.97 -18.48 7.75
CA ASP A 345 54.45 -19.60 8.53
C ASP A 345 55.01 -19.67 9.97
N GLY A 346 55.88 -18.72 10.36
CA GLY A 346 56.43 -18.60 11.71
C GLY A 346 57.75 -19.33 11.94
N ARG A 347 58.33 -20.01 10.94
CA ARG A 347 59.64 -20.65 11.09
C ARG A 347 60.77 -19.61 11.05
N GLN A 348 61.59 -19.56 12.11
CA GLN A 348 62.78 -18.71 12.13
C GLN A 348 63.90 -19.31 11.27
N VAL A 349 64.49 -18.49 10.40
CA VAL A 349 65.55 -18.89 9.43
C VAL A 349 66.89 -18.23 9.70
N LEU A 350 66.92 -17.08 10.36
CA LEU A 350 68.17 -16.38 10.71
C LEU A 350 68.01 -15.68 12.05
N GLN A 351 69.02 -15.74 12.92
CA GLN A 351 69.07 -14.93 14.14
C GLN A 351 70.52 -14.59 14.49
N PHE A 352 70.80 -13.30 14.68
CA PHE A 352 72.13 -12.82 15.06
C PHE A 352 72.05 -11.45 15.73
N LYS A 353 73.10 -11.05 16.44
CA LYS A 353 73.26 -9.67 16.93
C LYS A 353 74.10 -8.90 15.91
N ALA A 354 73.52 -7.87 15.31
CA ALA A 354 74.22 -7.06 14.33
C ALA A 354 75.31 -6.21 15.01
N ASN A 355 76.55 -6.41 14.60
CA ASN A 355 77.76 -5.75 15.10
C ASN A 355 78.43 -4.86 14.03
N SER A 356 77.74 -4.66 12.91
CA SER A 356 78.14 -3.87 11.76
C SER A 356 76.91 -3.11 11.26
N ALA A 357 77.15 -1.98 10.59
CA ALA A 357 76.11 -1.19 9.94
C ALA A 357 75.46 -1.94 8.76
N GLU A 358 76.16 -2.93 8.19
CA GLU A 358 75.69 -3.77 7.07
C GLU A 358 75.99 -5.25 7.34
N TYR A 359 75.02 -6.10 7.01
CA TYR A 359 75.15 -7.56 7.14
C TYR A 359 74.58 -8.29 5.91
N PRO A 360 75.42 -9.05 5.17
CA PRO A 360 74.97 -9.90 4.09
C PRO A 360 74.30 -11.19 4.62
N ALA A 361 73.13 -11.52 4.11
CA ALA A 361 72.36 -12.72 4.43
C ALA A 361 71.99 -13.49 3.16
N ALA A 362 72.36 -14.77 3.11
CA ALA A 362 71.87 -15.70 2.10
C ALA A 362 70.59 -16.37 2.62
N LEU A 363 69.46 -16.06 2.02
CA LEU A 363 68.17 -16.68 2.33
C LEU A 363 67.62 -17.37 1.07
N PRO A 364 66.94 -18.53 1.20
CA PRO A 364 66.23 -19.12 0.08
C PRO A 364 65.15 -18.19 -0.48
N VAL A 365 64.68 -18.45 -1.70
CA VAL A 365 63.51 -17.78 -2.27
C VAL A 365 62.30 -17.95 -1.36
N GLY A 366 61.62 -16.85 -1.03
CA GLY A 366 60.49 -16.88 -0.12
C GLY A 366 60.10 -15.50 0.43
N ILE A 367 59.02 -15.47 1.21
CA ILE A 367 58.54 -14.28 1.89
C ILE A 367 58.98 -14.36 3.36
N TYR A 368 59.61 -13.30 3.84
CA TYR A 368 60.20 -13.23 5.17
C TYR A 368 59.74 -12.02 5.96
N ILE A 369 59.81 -12.16 7.28
CA ILE A 369 59.56 -11.14 8.27
C ILE A 369 60.84 -11.03 9.11
N LEU A 370 61.51 -9.88 9.03
CA LEU A 370 62.59 -9.52 9.94
C LEU A 370 62.01 -8.77 11.14
N ASN A 371 62.36 -9.22 12.33
CA ASN A 371 62.14 -8.52 13.60
C ASN A 371 63.50 -8.18 14.20
N ALA A 372 63.78 -6.89 14.36
CA ALA A 372 64.96 -6.36 15.00
C ALA A 372 64.58 -5.80 16.37
N VAL A 373 65.29 -6.21 17.42
CA VAL A 373 65.03 -5.78 18.80
C VAL A 373 66.31 -5.24 19.44
N ARG A 374 66.28 -4.01 19.95
CA ARG A 374 67.40 -3.38 20.68
C ARG A 374 66.95 -2.92 22.06
N GLN A 375 67.62 -3.42 23.10
CA GLN A 375 67.42 -2.92 24.45
C GLN A 375 68.16 -1.60 24.63
N LEU A 376 67.42 -0.54 24.97
CA LEU A 376 68.01 0.77 25.25
C LEU A 376 68.31 0.92 26.75
N LYS A 377 67.41 0.44 27.62
CA LYS A 377 67.50 0.39 29.10
C LYS A 377 66.61 -0.77 29.62
N PRO A 378 66.73 -1.22 30.89
CA PRO A 378 65.97 -2.37 31.41
C PRO A 378 64.44 -2.29 31.25
N SER A 379 63.88 -1.09 31.08
CA SER A 379 62.45 -0.83 30.89
C SER A 379 62.08 -0.28 29.50
N ALA A 380 63.01 -0.24 28.53
CA ALA A 380 62.78 0.35 27.20
C ALA A 380 63.46 -0.46 26.09
N THR A 381 62.65 -0.95 25.15
CA THR A 381 63.08 -1.74 23.99
C THR A 381 62.59 -1.10 22.71
N GLU A 382 63.47 -0.97 21.72
CA GLU A 382 63.15 -0.55 20.36
C GLU A 382 62.94 -1.79 19.49
N THR A 383 61.84 -1.85 18.74
CA THR A 383 61.52 -2.96 17.84
C THR A 383 61.26 -2.44 16.43
N ARG A 384 61.78 -3.14 15.42
CA ARG A 384 61.52 -2.86 14.00
C ARG A 384 61.09 -4.14 13.31
N THR A 385 60.01 -4.08 12.53
CA THR A 385 59.49 -5.23 11.78
C THR A 385 59.43 -4.88 10.30
N ILE A 386 60.12 -5.68 9.48
CA ILE A 386 60.24 -5.47 8.03
C ILE A 386 59.79 -6.75 7.32
N LYS A 387 58.82 -6.63 6.40
CA LYS A 387 58.44 -7.73 5.51
C LYS A 387 59.16 -7.56 4.18
N PHE A 388 59.82 -8.61 3.71
CA PHE A 388 60.56 -8.58 2.46
C PHE A 388 60.45 -9.92 1.74
N VAL A 389 60.72 -9.93 0.44
CA VAL A 389 60.66 -11.12 -0.41
C VAL A 389 62.03 -11.35 -1.01
N VAL A 390 62.53 -12.57 -0.91
CA VAL A 390 63.71 -13.04 -1.64
C VAL A 390 63.21 -13.79 -2.87
N ARG A 391 63.68 -13.42 -4.06
CA ARG A 391 63.25 -14.04 -5.33
C ARG A 391 64.41 -14.82 -5.94
N GLU A 392 64.08 -15.85 -6.73
CA GLU A 392 65.04 -16.48 -7.65
C GLU A 392 65.30 -15.46 -8.77
N ASN A 393 66.56 -15.34 -9.19
CA ASN A 393 66.94 -14.45 -10.29
C ASN A 393 66.30 -14.86 -11.62
#